data_AF-A0A967I4S0-F1
#
_entry.id   AF-A0A967I4S0-F1
#
_cell.length_a   1.000
_cell.length_b   1.000
_cell.length_c   1.000
_cell.angle_alpha   90.00
_cell.angle_beta   90.00
_cell.angle_gamma   90.00
#
_symmetry.space_group_name_H-M   'P 1'
#
loop_
_entity.id
_entity.type
_entity.pdbx_description
1 polymer ?
#
loop_
_entity_poly.entity_id
_entity_poly.type
_entity_poly.pdbx_seq_one_letter_code
_entity_poly.pdbx_strand_id
1 'polypeptide(L)' 'ETKFHKLLFDGLEQQGFGKWGFAKEPDEMAAMIIDHIDKKREALGIMGERERVLMDMADRQALEVEAGEID' A
#
# COMPACT_ATOMS: atom_id res chain seq x y z
N GLU A 1 -7.17 -22.07 16.92
CA GLU A 1 -7.29 -20.79 16.19
C GLU A 1 -8.76 -20.47 15.95
N THR A 2 -9.23 -19.26 16.26
CA THR A 2 -10.66 -18.92 16.17
C THR A 2 -11.02 -18.34 14.80
N LYS A 3 -12.31 -18.36 14.44
CA LYS A 3 -12.80 -17.69 13.22
C LYS A 3 -12.49 -16.20 13.23
N PHE A 4 -12.52 -15.57 14.41
CA PHE A 4 -12.20 -14.16 14.59
C PHE A 4 -10.71 -13.86 14.36
N HIS A 5 -9.81 -14.72 14.86
CA HIS A 5 -8.38 -14.61 14.58
C HIS A 5 -8.11 -14.62 13.07
N LYS A 6 -8.65 -15.61 12.35
CA LYS A 6 -8.45 -15.72 10.89
C LYS A 6 -8.99 -14.52 10.13
N LEU A 7 -10.13 -13.97 10.56
CA LEU A 7 -10.70 -12.77 9.94
C LEU A 7 -9.76 -11.56 10.08
N LEU A 8 -9.22 -11.32 11.28
CA LEU A 8 -8.39 -10.15 11.56
C LEU A 8 -7.02 -10.18 10.87
N PHE A 9 -6.39 -11.35 10.82
CA PHE A 9 -5.03 -11.49 10.32
C PHE A 9 -4.95 -11.79 8.81
N ASP A 10 -5.96 -12.43 8.22
CA ASP A 10 -5.94 -12.80 6.79
C ASP A 10 -7.20 -12.34 6.03
N GLY A 11 -8.39 -12.49 6.62
CA GLY A 11 -9.65 -12.28 5.93
C GLY A 11 -9.93 -10.83 5.52
N LEU A 12 -9.45 -9.86 6.30
CA LEU A 12 -9.58 -8.43 5.97
C LEU A 12 -8.65 -8.01 4.82
N GLU A 13 -7.44 -8.56 4.75
CA GLU A 13 -6.49 -8.25 3.66
C GLU A 13 -7.05 -8.66 2.29
N GLN A 14 -7.73 -9.82 2.23
CA GLN A 14 -8.36 -10.31 1.00
C GLN A 14 -9.52 -9.43 0.51
N GLN A 15 -10.16 -8.69 1.41
CA GLN A 15 -11.23 -7.75 1.08
C GLN A 15 -10.70 -6.36 0.68
N GLY A 16 -9.37 -6.17 0.66
CA GLY A 16 -8.75 -4.88 0.37
C GLY A 16 -8.61 -3.96 1.58
N PHE A 17 -8.92 -4.43 2.79
CA PHE A 17 -8.69 -3.69 4.03
C PHE A 17 -7.30 -3.98 4.61
N GLY A 18 -6.95 -3.26 5.69
CA GLY A 18 -5.77 -3.60 6.49
C GLY A 18 -5.97 -4.90 7.28
N LYS A 19 -4.87 -5.56 7.64
CA LYS A 19 -4.84 -6.68 8.59
C LYS A 19 -4.21 -6.27 9.90
N TRP A 20 -4.53 -7.01 10.96
CA TRP A 20 -3.87 -6.86 12.24
C TRP A 20 -2.47 -7.49 12.20
N GLY A 21 -1.53 -6.89 12.93
CA GLY A 21 -0.19 -7.44 13.17
C GLY A 21 0.06 -7.48 14.67
N PHE A 22 0.62 -8.59 15.15
CA PHE A 22 0.99 -8.75 16.56
C PHE A 22 2.38 -9.37 16.63
N ALA A 23 3.28 -8.69 17.33
CA ALA A 23 4.60 -9.18 17.66
C ALA A 23 4.87 -8.84 19.12
N LYS A 24 5.64 -9.69 19.80
CA LYS A 24 6.01 -9.46 21.19
C LYS A 24 7.14 -8.45 21.29
N GLU A 25 8.11 -8.57 20.38
CA GLU A 25 9.29 -7.73 20.36
C GLU A 25 9.14 -6.58 19.32
N PRO A 26 9.66 -5.37 19.61
CA PRO A 26 9.51 -4.23 18.71
C PRO A 26 10.17 -4.41 17.34
N ASP A 27 11.33 -5.08 17.29
CA ASP A 27 12.08 -5.29 16.04
C ASP A 27 11.32 -6.21 15.08
N GLU A 28 10.65 -7.22 15.62
CA GLU A 28 9.78 -8.11 14.84
C GLU A 28 8.57 -7.34 14.27
N MET A 29 7.98 -6.45 15.07
CA MET A 29 6.89 -5.58 14.58
C MET A 29 7.38 -4.67 13.44
N ALA A 30 8.55 -4.07 13.59
CA ALA A 30 9.14 -3.21 12.57
C ALA A 30 9.37 -3.97 11.26
N ALA A 31 9.93 -5.18 11.34
CA ALA A 31 10.13 -6.05 10.17
C ALA A 31 8.81 -6.38 9.48
N MET A 32 7.76 -6.76 10.23
CA MET A 32 6.43 -7.05 9.68
C MET A 32 5.81 -5.82 8.97
N ILE A 33 6.01 -4.63 9.51
CA ILE A 33 5.52 -3.38 8.89
C ILE A 33 6.25 -3.14 7.57
N ILE A 34 7.57 -3.27 7.54
CA ILE A 34 8.39 -3.09 6.34
C ILE A 34 7.95 -4.07 5.25
N ASP A 35 7.84 -5.36 5.57
CA ASP A 35 7.41 -6.40 4.64
C ASP A 35 6.02 -6.10 4.05
N HIS A 36 5.09 -5.61 4.88
CA HIS A 36 3.75 -5.26 4.40
C HIS A 36 3.75 -4.04 3.46
N ILE A 37 4.62 -3.05 3.71
CA ILE A 37 4.81 -1.90 2.85
C ILE A 37 5.43 -2.34 1.51
N ASP A 38 6.46 -3.18 1.53
CA ASP A 38 7.15 -3.62 0.32
C ASP A 38 6.26 -4.48 -0.57
N LYS A 39 5.45 -5.37 0.01
CA LYS A 39 4.41 -6.10 -0.73
C LYS A 39 3.43 -5.16 -1.45
N LYS A 40 3.05 -4.04 -0.81
CA LYS A 40 2.18 -3.03 -1.44
C LYS A 40 2.90 -2.22 -2.50
N ARG A 41 4.17 -1.88 -2.29
CA ARG A 41 5.00 -1.18 -3.30
C ARG A 41 5.15 -2.03 -4.55
N GLU A 42 5.38 -3.33 -4.39
CA GLU A 42 5.44 -4.29 -5.50
C GLU A 42 4.09 -4.39 -6.22
N ALA A 43 2.98 -4.56 -5.49
CA ALA A 43 1.65 -4.63 -6.08
C ALA A 43 1.24 -3.36 -6.85
N LEU A 44 1.76 -2.19 -6.45
CA LEU A 44 1.55 -0.90 -7.12
C LEU A 44 2.60 -0.60 -8.19
N GLY A 45 3.64 -1.43 -8.34
CA GLY A 45 4.74 -1.19 -9.29
C GLY A 45 5.64 0.00 -8.96
N ILE A 46 5.68 0.42 -7.68
CA ILE A 46 6.49 1.57 -7.20
C ILE A 46 7.70 1.12 -6.36
N MET A 47 8.12 -0.14 -6.52
CA MET A 47 9.28 -0.65 -5.80
C MET A 47 10.57 -0.08 -6.39
N GLY A 48 11.42 0.51 -5.54
CA GLY A 48 12.70 1.08 -5.94
C GLY A 48 12.68 2.60 -6.14
N GLU A 49 13.77 3.13 -6.69
CA GLU A 49 13.93 4.56 -6.93
C GLU A 49 13.12 4.99 -8.14
N ARG A 50 12.26 5.99 -7.97
CA ARG A 50 11.53 6.62 -9.06
C ARG A 50 12.24 7.90 -9.45
N GLU A 51 12.35 8.16 -10.74
CA GLU A 51 12.86 9.43 -11.23
C GLU A 51 11.95 10.56 -10.75
N ARG A 52 12.53 11.53 -10.03
CA ARG A 52 11.78 12.68 -9.53
C ARG A 52 11.53 13.63 -10.70
N VAL A 53 10.32 13.57 -11.26
CA VAL A 53 9.89 14.48 -12.32
C VAL A 53 9.43 15.79 -11.71
N LEU A 54 10.05 16.90 -12.10
CA LEU A 54 9.56 18.24 -11.80
C LEU A 54 8.41 18.54 -12.75
N MET A 55 7.18 18.38 -12.28
CA MET A 55 5.96 18.72 -13.03
C MET A 55 5.70 20.22 -12.88
N ASP A 56 5.47 20.93 -13.99
CA ASP A 56 5.02 22.32 -13.96
C ASP A 56 3.49 22.43 -13.74
N MET A 57 2.96 23.66 -13.69
CA MET A 57 1.52 23.87 -13.45
C MET A 57 0.65 23.46 -14.65
N ALA A 58 1.20 23.49 -15.87
CA ALA A 58 0.50 23.06 -17.07
C ALA A 58 0.44 21.52 -17.14
N ASP A 59 1.54 20.85 -16.81
CA ASP A 59 1.61 19.38 -16.71
C ASP A 59 0.59 18.84 -15.69
N ARG A 60 0.45 19.52 -14.54
CA ARG A 60 -0.54 19.14 -13.52
C ARG A 60 -1.98 19.28 -14.00
N GLN A 61 -2.30 20.36 -14.71
CA GLN A 61 -3.65 20.56 -15.25
C GLN A 61 -3.99 19.52 -16.32
N ALA A 62 -3.02 19.16 -17.17
CA ALA A 62 -3.23 18.13 -18.18
C ALA A 62 -3.56 16.76 -17.56
N LEU A 63 -2.90 16.39 -16.45
CA LEU A 63 -3.19 15.15 -15.72
C LEU A 63 -4.60 15.13 -15.13
N GLU A 64 -5.11 16.26 -14.64
CA GLU A 64 -6.48 16.38 -14.13
C GLU A 64 -7.54 16.27 -15.24
N VAL A 65 -7.26 16.82 -16.43
CA VAL A 65 -8.13 16.71 -17.60
C VAL A 65 -8.18 15.27 -18.10
N GLU A 66 -7.02 14.61 -18.25
CA GLU A 66 -6.94 13.21 -18.69
C GLU A 66 -7.63 12.25 -17.70
N ALA A 67 -7.54 12.52 -16.39
CA ALA A 67 -8.26 11.75 -15.36
C ALA A 67 -9.78 11.99 -15.37
N GLY A 68 -10.24 13.16 -15.83
CA GLY A 68 -11.66 13.50 -15.98
C GLY A 68 -12.30 13.03 -17.28
N GLU A 69 -11.50 12.54 -18.24
CA GLU A 69 -11.97 11.92 -19.50
C GLU A 69 -12.21 10.40 -19.37
N ILE A 70 -11.85 9.81 -18.21
CA ILE A 70 -12.17 8.43 -17.85
C ILE A 70 -13.50 8.43 -17.07
N ASP A 71 -14.59 8.81 -17.74
CA ASP A 71 -15.98 8.63 -17.30
C ASP A 71 -16.80 7.96 -18.43
#